data_AF-A0A520I6A3-F1
#
_entry.id   AF-A0A520I6A3-F1
#
_cell.length_a   1.000
_cell.length_b   1.000
_cell.length_c   1.000
_cell.angle_alpha   90.00
_cell.angle_beta   90.00
_cell.angle_gamma   90.00
#
_symmetry.space_group_name_H-M   'P 1'
#
loop_
_entity.id
_entity.type
_entity.pdbx_description
1 polymer ?
#
loop_
_entity_poly.entity_id
_entity_poly.type
_entity_poly.pdbx_seq_one_letter_code
_entity_poly.pdbx_strand_id
1 'polypeptide(L)'
;ITLMPVDFQLALDLRDDLTNLGFEFDELGANTFVIRGVPALIMGENEEELFANLLAQLRADTGRLKLDRVESMARSLARRSAMRYVNRLSATERKALVNQLFASANPSYTPTGEPVTVVLSLDKIAGLFR
;
A
#
# COMPACT_ATOMS: atom_id res chain seq x y z
N ILE A 1 -5.83 15.11 13.25
CA ILE A 1 -6.33 13.81 13.74
C ILE A 1 -6.05 13.56 15.23
N THR A 2 -7.08 13.21 16.01
CA THR A 2 -6.95 12.77 17.41
C THR A 2 -7.01 11.24 17.47
N LEU A 3 -6.03 10.63 18.14
CA LEU A 3 -5.85 9.18 18.18
C LEU A 3 -6.02 8.63 19.61
N MET A 4 -6.24 7.31 19.69
CA MET A 4 -6.14 6.61 20.97
C MET A 4 -4.69 6.66 21.49
N PRO A 5 -4.46 6.67 22.82
CA PRO A 5 -3.10 6.75 23.38
C PRO A 5 -2.14 5.67 22.85
N VAL A 6 -2.67 4.46 22.59
CA VAL A 6 -1.89 3.35 22.03
C VAL A 6 -1.44 3.61 20.59
N ASP A 7 -2.29 4.21 19.76
CA ASP A 7 -1.99 4.53 18.36
C ASP A 7 -1.07 5.74 18.27
N PHE A 8 -1.24 6.68 19.20
CA PHE A 8 -0.36 7.83 19.33
C PHE A 8 1.08 7.39 19.65
N GLN A 9 1.26 6.51 20.64
CA GLN A 9 2.58 5.96 20.96
C GLN A 9 3.15 5.12 19.81
N LEU A 10 2.32 4.29 19.16
CA LEU A 10 2.75 3.51 18.01
C LEU A 10 3.26 4.38 16.85
N ALA A 11 2.60 5.51 16.58
CA ALA A 11 3.02 6.45 15.54
C ALA A 11 4.35 7.14 15.88
N LEU A 12 4.62 7.41 17.17
CA LEU A 12 5.90 7.94 17.62
C LEU A 12 7.03 6.91 17.48
N ASP A 13 6.78 5.67 17.91
CA ASP A 13 7.74 4.57 17.80
C ASP A 13 8.13 4.25 16.35
N LEU A 14 7.19 4.47 15.42
CA LEU A 14 7.35 4.20 13.98
C LEU A 14 7.54 5.48 13.16
N ARG A 15 7.91 6.61 13.78
CA ARG A 15 8.01 7.90 13.10
C ARG A 15 8.92 7.83 11.87
N ASP A 16 10.12 7.29 12.03
CA ASP A 16 11.10 7.17 10.94
C ASP A 16 10.57 6.29 9.80
N ASP A 17 9.91 5.17 10.12
CA ASP A 17 9.34 4.25 9.13
C ASP A 17 8.18 4.91 8.36
N LEU A 18 7.30 5.63 9.07
CA LEU A 18 6.18 6.37 8.47
C LEU A 18 6.68 7.52 7.58
N THR A 19 7.72 8.25 8.02
CA THR A 19 8.36 9.30 7.22
C THR A 19 9.04 8.73 5.97
N ASN A 20 9.72 7.59 6.07
CA ASN A 20 10.32 6.91 4.91
C ASN A 20 9.27 6.45 3.88
N LEU A 21 8.04 6.15 4.32
CA LEU A 21 6.93 5.84 3.41
C LEU A 21 6.33 7.08 2.75
N GLY A 22 6.66 8.28 3.22
CA GLY A 22 6.18 9.56 2.69
C GLY A 22 5.08 10.21 3.54
N PHE A 23 4.89 9.80 4.80
CA PHE A 23 4.04 10.52 5.74
C PHE A 23 4.82 11.61 6.46
N GLU A 24 4.34 12.85 6.35
CA GLU A 24 4.85 13.97 7.14
C GLU A 24 3.79 14.39 8.14
N PHE A 25 4.12 14.32 9.43
CA PHE A 25 3.20 14.69 10.49
C PHE A 25 3.94 15.23 11.73
N ASP A 26 3.26 16.13 12.44
CA ASP A 26 3.76 16.78 13.65
C ASP A 26 2.82 16.61 14.84
N GLU A 27 3.39 16.60 16.03
CA GLU A 27 2.67 16.55 17.29
C GLU A 27 2.07 17.93 17.61
N LEU A 28 0.76 17.95 17.90
CA LEU A 28 0.07 19.15 18.36
C LEU A 28 -0.24 19.10 19.88
N GLY A 29 -0.05 17.93 20.51
CA GLY A 29 -0.34 17.67 21.92
C GLY A 29 -1.67 16.92 22.13
N ALA A 30 -1.92 16.43 23.35
CA ALA A 30 -3.15 15.71 23.72
C ALA A 30 -3.51 14.56 22.75
N ASN A 31 -2.54 13.69 22.44
CA ASN A 31 -2.69 12.56 21.50
C ASN A 31 -3.17 12.96 20.09
N THR A 32 -2.83 14.18 19.66
CA THR A 32 -3.25 14.73 18.37
C THR A 32 -2.04 15.00 17.47
N PHE A 33 -2.16 14.59 16.22
CA PHE A 33 -1.20 14.90 15.16
C PHE A 33 -1.83 15.80 14.08
N VAL A 34 -0.97 16.63 13.48
CA VAL A 34 -1.25 17.33 12.23
C VAL A 34 -0.51 16.61 11.11
N ILE A 35 -1.24 16.15 10.10
CA ILE A 35 -0.68 15.57 8.89
C ILE A 35 -0.36 16.73 7.95
N ARG A 36 0.91 16.87 7.57
CA ARG A 36 1.40 17.86 6.60
C ARG A 36 1.51 17.28 5.19
N GLY A 37 1.76 15.99 5.09
CA GLY A 37 1.99 15.31 3.83
C GLY A 37 1.65 13.83 3.90
N VAL A 38 1.20 13.30 2.77
CA VAL A 38 0.92 11.87 2.56
C VAL A 38 1.62 11.38 1.31
N PRO A 39 1.87 10.06 1.19
CA PRO A 39 2.53 9.50 0.02
C PRO A 39 1.74 9.77 -1.27
N ALA A 40 2.43 10.21 -2.34
CA ALA A 40 1.80 10.61 -3.60
C ALA A 40 0.92 9.53 -4.25
N LEU A 41 1.21 8.25 -3.98
CA LEU A 41 0.45 7.08 -4.46
C LEU A 41 -0.99 7.02 -3.92
N ILE A 42 -1.33 7.85 -2.94
CA ILE A 42 -2.58 7.80 -2.18
C ILE A 42 -3.38 9.11 -2.25
N MET A 43 -2.97 10.06 -3.11
CA MET A 43 -3.66 11.35 -3.26
C MET A 43 -5.14 11.18 -3.61
N GLY A 44 -6.06 11.73 -2.79
CA GLY A 44 -7.51 11.74 -3.03
C GLY A 44 -8.34 10.85 -2.10
N GLU A 45 -7.72 10.16 -1.14
CA GLU A 45 -8.41 9.55 0.01
C GLU A 45 -8.38 10.51 1.22
N ASN A 46 -9.28 10.31 2.19
CA ASN A 46 -9.23 11.06 3.45
C ASN A 46 -7.93 10.72 4.19
N GLU A 47 -7.02 11.68 4.26
CA GLU A 47 -5.66 11.50 4.79
C GLU A 47 -5.68 11.05 6.26
N GLU A 48 -6.64 11.56 7.03
CA GLU A 48 -6.80 11.20 8.43
C GLU A 48 -7.23 9.74 8.59
N GLU A 49 -8.22 9.32 7.80
CA GLU A 49 -8.73 7.95 7.84
C GLU A 49 -7.67 6.95 7.38
N LEU A 50 -6.89 7.32 6.36
CA LEU A 50 -5.77 6.51 5.89
C LEU A 50 -4.72 6.30 7.00
N PHE A 51 -4.31 7.37 7.66
CA PHE A 51 -3.31 7.34 8.71
C PHE A 51 -3.79 6.50 9.90
N ALA A 52 -5.04 6.70 10.34
CA ALA A 52 -5.65 5.90 11.41
C ALA A 52 -5.75 4.41 11.04
N ASN A 53 -6.18 4.08 9.82
CA ASN A 53 -6.32 2.70 9.37
C ASN A 53 -4.95 2.01 9.22
N LEU A 54 -3.91 2.73 8.81
CA LEU A 54 -2.54 2.21 8.79
C LEU A 54 -2.08 1.86 10.21
N LEU A 55 -2.26 2.76 11.18
CA LEU A 55 -1.92 2.49 12.58
C LEU A 55 -2.70 1.32 13.17
N ALA A 56 -3.99 1.21 12.86
CA ALA A 56 -4.84 0.10 13.30
C ALA A 56 -4.35 -1.25 12.76
N GLN A 57 -3.93 -1.31 11.49
CA GLN A 57 -3.35 -2.52 10.89
C GLN A 57 -2.00 -2.87 11.52
N LEU A 58 -1.14 -1.87 11.72
CA LEU A 58 0.15 -2.08 12.36
C LEU A 58 0.02 -2.59 13.79
N ARG A 59 -0.95 -2.06 14.54
CA ARG A 59 -1.29 -2.54 15.87
C ARG A 59 -1.70 -4.02 15.84
N ALA A 60 -2.51 -4.45 14.86
CA ALA A 60 -2.88 -5.85 14.72
C ALA A 60 -1.67 -6.77 14.43
N ASP A 61 -0.66 -6.25 13.74
CA ASP A 61 0.56 -6.98 13.36
C ASP A 61 1.71 -6.90 14.37
N THR A 62 1.57 -6.19 15.50
CA THR A 62 2.67 -5.90 16.47
C THR A 62 3.36 -7.13 17.10
N GLY A 63 2.86 -8.34 16.88
CA GLY A 63 3.50 -9.60 17.32
C GLY A 63 4.73 -10.04 16.50
N ARG A 64 5.10 -9.34 15.42
CA ARG A 64 6.21 -9.72 14.52
C ARG A 64 7.39 -8.73 14.51
N LEU A 65 8.59 -9.27 14.22
CA LEU A 65 9.91 -8.62 14.24
C LEU A 65 9.94 -7.31 13.43
N LYS A 66 10.87 -6.39 13.73
CA LYS A 66 11.00 -5.07 13.06
C LYS A 66 11.07 -5.15 11.52
N LEU A 67 11.73 -6.16 10.95
CA LEU A 67 11.81 -6.36 9.49
C LEU A 67 10.44 -6.68 8.85
N ASP A 68 9.57 -7.42 9.55
CA ASP A 68 8.22 -7.72 9.06
C ASP A 68 7.32 -6.47 9.05
N ARG A 69 7.65 -5.44 9.85
CA ARG A 69 6.79 -4.25 10.01
C ARG A 69 6.82 -3.36 8.78
N VAL A 70 8.01 -3.00 8.29
CA VAL A 70 8.15 -2.17 7.07
C VAL A 70 7.53 -2.89 5.86
N GLU A 71 7.75 -4.20 5.76
CA GLU A 71 7.13 -5.01 4.72
C GLU A 71 5.60 -5.06 4.85
N SER A 72 5.06 -5.22 6.07
CA SER A 72 3.62 -5.16 6.30
C SER A 72 3.01 -3.80 5.96
N MET A 73 3.70 -2.70 6.31
CA MET A 73 3.29 -1.34 5.94
C MET A 73 3.23 -1.18 4.42
N ALA A 74 4.30 -1.57 3.72
CA ALA A 74 4.38 -1.50 2.27
C ALA A 74 3.27 -2.34 1.60
N ARG A 75 3.01 -3.57 2.09
CA ARG A 75 1.92 -4.44 1.62
C ARG A 75 0.54 -3.80 1.82
N SER A 76 0.34 -3.19 2.98
CA SER A 76 -0.92 -2.54 3.35
C SER A 76 -1.21 -1.32 2.46
N LEU A 77 -0.19 -0.50 2.22
CA LEU A 77 -0.27 0.64 1.30
C LEU A 77 -0.50 0.18 -0.15
N ALA A 78 0.22 -0.85 -0.61
CA ALA A 78 0.06 -1.40 -1.96
C ALA A 78 -1.37 -1.93 -2.19
N ARG A 79 -1.96 -2.64 -1.23
CA ARG A 79 -3.34 -3.12 -1.31
C ARG A 79 -4.36 -1.99 -1.43
N ARG A 80 -4.20 -0.92 -0.65
CA ARG A 80 -5.06 0.27 -0.72
C ARG A 80 -4.93 0.96 -2.08
N SER A 81 -3.70 1.23 -2.50
CA SER A 81 -3.44 1.88 -3.79
C SER A 81 -3.99 1.07 -4.98
N ALA A 82 -3.90 -0.26 -4.94
CA ALA A 82 -4.44 -1.13 -5.99
C ALA A 82 -5.96 -1.01 -6.17
N MET A 83 -6.72 -0.77 -5.10
CA MET A 83 -8.19 -0.60 -5.17
C MET A 83 -8.62 0.66 -5.93
N ARG A 84 -7.74 1.66 -6.15
CA ARG A 84 -8.07 2.85 -6.95
C ARG A 84 -8.18 2.58 -8.45
N TYR A 85 -7.58 1.51 -8.96
CA TYR A 85 -7.52 1.24 -10.40
C TYR A 85 -8.78 0.57 -10.98
N VAL A 86 -9.95 0.77 -10.38
CA VAL A 86 -11.24 0.22 -10.87
C VAL A 86 -11.71 0.92 -12.16
N ASN A 87 -11.13 2.06 -12.50
CA ASN A 87 -11.50 2.84 -13.69
C ASN A 87 -10.81 2.35 -14.96
N ARG A 88 -11.46 2.57 -16.12
CA ARG A 88 -10.87 2.25 -17.44
C ARG A 88 -9.62 3.08 -17.68
N LEU A 89 -8.49 2.40 -17.83
CA LEU A 89 -7.22 3.00 -18.21
C LEU A 89 -7.17 3.35 -19.70
N SER A 90 -6.60 4.50 -20.02
CA SER A 90 -6.21 4.87 -21.39
C SER A 90 -5.13 3.93 -21.94
N ALA A 91 -4.89 3.99 -23.25
CA ALA A 91 -3.83 3.20 -23.88
C ALA A 91 -2.44 3.52 -23.31
N THR A 92 -2.18 4.80 -23.05
CA THR A 92 -0.91 5.28 -22.47
C THR A 92 -0.72 4.75 -21.06
N GLU A 93 -1.76 4.84 -20.21
CA GLU A 93 -1.70 4.37 -18.82
C GLU A 93 -1.53 2.85 -18.73
N ARG A 94 -2.21 2.07 -19.60
CA ARG A 94 -1.99 0.61 -19.66
C ARG A 94 -0.54 0.27 -20.00
N LYS A 95 0.05 0.94 -20.98
CA LYS A 95 1.45 0.69 -21.36
C LYS A 95 2.41 1.05 -20.23
N ALA A 96 2.16 2.18 -19.55
CA ALA A 96 2.94 2.58 -18.38
C ALA A 96 2.85 1.55 -17.25
N LEU A 97 1.64 1.06 -16.94
CA LEU A 97 1.43 0.05 -15.91
C LEU A 97 2.16 -1.26 -16.22
N VAL A 98 2.08 -1.74 -17.46
CA VAL A 98 2.78 -2.95 -17.90
C VAL A 98 4.30 -2.77 -17.79
N ASN A 99 4.84 -1.62 -18.18
CA ASN A 99 6.26 -1.33 -18.04
C ASN A 99 6.69 -1.30 -16.57
N GLN A 100 5.89 -0.69 -15.68
CA GLN A 100 6.15 -0.67 -14.24
C GLN A 100 6.13 -2.07 -13.63
N LEU A 101 5.20 -2.92 -14.04
CA LEU A 101 5.14 -4.32 -13.60
C LEU A 101 6.45 -5.05 -13.93
N PHE A 102 6.90 -4.98 -15.17
CA PHE A 102 8.13 -5.66 -15.61
C PHE A 102 9.42 -5.03 -15.09
N ALA A 103 9.37 -3.79 -14.59
CA ALA A 103 10.48 -3.16 -13.90
C ALA A 103 10.57 -3.54 -12.40
N SER A 104 9.54 -4.17 -11.84
CA SER A 104 9.54 -4.61 -10.44
C SER A 104 10.46 -5.80 -10.20
N ALA A 105 10.85 -6.02 -8.93
CA ALA A 105 11.73 -7.13 -8.56
C ALA A 105 11.12 -8.52 -8.81
N ASN A 106 9.79 -8.64 -8.78
CA ASN A 106 9.07 -9.89 -9.03
C ASN A 106 7.79 -9.62 -9.84
N PRO A 107 7.86 -9.61 -11.18
CA PRO A 107 6.71 -9.31 -12.04
C PRO A 107 5.71 -10.48 -12.14
N SER A 108 6.09 -11.67 -11.70
CA SER A 108 5.30 -12.89 -11.91
C SER A 108 4.26 -13.14 -10.82
N TYR A 109 4.52 -12.65 -9.60
CA TYR A 109 3.68 -12.94 -8.43
C TYR A 109 3.31 -11.67 -7.68
N THR A 110 2.07 -11.62 -7.18
CA THR A 110 1.66 -10.61 -6.20
C THR A 110 2.45 -10.80 -4.91
N PRO A 111 2.50 -9.78 -4.02
CA PRO A 111 3.09 -9.96 -2.70
C PRO A 111 2.46 -11.13 -1.91
N THR A 112 1.21 -11.51 -2.19
CA THR A 112 0.50 -12.65 -1.58
C THR A 112 0.78 -14.00 -2.25
N GLY A 113 1.53 -14.03 -3.36
CA GLY A 113 1.93 -15.26 -4.05
C GLY A 113 1.00 -15.69 -5.19
N GLU A 114 0.05 -14.86 -5.58
CA GLU A 114 -0.86 -15.13 -6.70
C GLU A 114 -0.21 -14.75 -8.02
N PRO A 115 -0.41 -15.51 -9.12
CA PRO A 115 0.18 -15.18 -10.40
C PRO A 115 -0.41 -13.88 -10.98
N VAL A 116 0.44 -12.96 -11.43
CA VAL A 116 0.01 -11.67 -12.01
C VAL A 116 -0.42 -11.81 -13.47
N THR A 117 0.22 -12.70 -14.22
CA THR A 117 -0.03 -12.90 -15.66
C THR A 117 -0.23 -14.37 -15.98
N VAL A 118 -1.13 -14.66 -16.93
CA VAL A 118 -1.33 -16.00 -17.49
C VAL A 118 -1.03 -15.98 -18.98
N VAL A 119 -0.17 -16.90 -19.44
CA VAL A 119 0.13 -17.07 -20.87
C VAL A 119 -0.82 -18.11 -21.46
N LEU A 120 -1.61 -17.68 -22.43
CA LEU A 120 -2.49 -18.54 -23.23
C LEU A 120 -1.78 -18.89 -24.54
N SER A 121 -1.30 -20.13 -24.65
CA SER A 121 -0.76 -20.65 -25.91
C SER A 121 -1.87 -20.91 -26.92
N LEU A 122 -1.51 -20.98 -28.21
CA LEU A 122 -2.47 -21.29 -29.28
C LEU A 122 -3.19 -22.63 -29.05
N ASP A 123 -2.48 -23.65 -28.56
CA ASP A 123 -3.08 -24.95 -28.23
C ASP A 123 -4.12 -24.86 -27.10
N LYS A 124 -3.85 -24.06 -26.06
CA LYS A 124 -4.81 -23.84 -24.97
C LYS A 124 -6.05 -23.12 -25.47
N ILE A 125 -5.86 -22.11 -26.32
CA ILE A 125 -6.96 -21.37 -26.94
C ILE A 125 -7.81 -22.32 -27.80
N ALA A 126 -7.18 -23.13 -28.65
CA ALA A 126 -7.89 -24.10 -29.50
C ALA A 126 -8.69 -25.12 -28.67
N GLY A 127 -8.18 -25.53 -27.51
CA GLY A 127 -8.90 -26.42 -26.59
C GLY A 127 -10.15 -25.83 -25.95
N LEU A 128 -10.28 -24.49 -25.85
CA LEU A 128 -11.44 -23.82 -25.24
C LEU A 128 -12.65 -23.72 -26.18
N PHE A 129 -12.47 -23.92 -27.47
CA PHE A 129 -13.53 -23.83 -28.49
C PHE A 129 -14.06 -25.20 -28.94
N ARG A 130 -13.68 -26.29 -28.26
CA ARG A 130 -14.20 -27.64 -28.51
C ARG A 130 -15.39 -27.97 -27.63
#